data_AF-A0A2N7WCS0-F1
#
_entry.id   AF-A0A2N7WCS0-F1
#
_cell.length_a   1.000
_cell.length_b   1.000
_cell.length_c   1.000
_cell.angle_alpha   90.00
_cell.angle_beta   90.00
_cell.angle_gamma   90.00
#
_symmetry.space_group_name_H-M   'P 1'
#
loop_
_entity.id
_entity.type
_entity.pdbx_description
1 polymer ?
#
loop_
_entity_poly.entity_id
_entity_poly.type
_entity_poly.pdbx_seq_one_letter_code
_entity_poly.pdbx_strand_id
1 'polypeptide(L)'
;MNDAPTMFAAVRWPRLAVGVCLTGALALSIHIAMVQWLNITNPTFDSVFPELLNAAVMTCAAIWLYGCLQAQPGIRSGAMRIFLLFALLACLNGTVRNAFMTGYCSTTTPLRWFFGALSAVRPAAYFAAAAALTAGACQFRPYWARLAAGVAVALMLVFVVSPGVSMMERAIYAQLSDLLPSAGWCKQPYGVDIMMAAYATTIEPALASFACIALVWRHLPGRPLAQTALFVVLILALKKQLLSSFLYPFFTAGPVLMALASMGQLTLAAGALGLLTALFWRWAQRRPVAANA
;
A
#
# COMPACT_ATOMS: atom_id res chain seq x y z
N MET A 1 -10.24 28.66 -23.59
CA MET A 1 -9.85 27.72 -22.51
C MET A 1 -9.00 26.66 -23.16
N ASN A 2 -7.68 26.72 -22.99
CA ASN A 2 -6.78 25.72 -23.56
C ASN A 2 -6.95 24.42 -22.77
N ASP A 3 -7.31 23.33 -23.45
CA ASP A 3 -7.45 22.01 -22.85
C ASP A 3 -6.14 21.62 -22.17
N ALA A 4 -6.12 21.65 -20.84
CA ALA A 4 -4.97 21.17 -20.08
C ALA A 4 -4.74 19.71 -20.50
N PRO A 5 -3.55 19.35 -20.99
CA PRO A 5 -3.29 18.01 -21.50
C PRO A 5 -3.59 17.00 -20.40
N THR A 6 -4.57 16.13 -20.66
CA THR A 6 -5.03 15.15 -19.68
C THR A 6 -3.86 14.27 -19.25
N MET A 7 -3.80 13.88 -17.98
CA MET A 7 -2.71 13.09 -17.38
C MET A 7 -2.38 11.82 -18.19
N PHE A 8 -3.36 11.28 -18.89
CA PHE A 8 -3.27 10.05 -19.69
C PHE A 8 -3.19 10.29 -21.21
N ALA A 9 -3.18 11.52 -21.71
CA ALA A 9 -3.14 11.82 -23.15
C ALA A 9 -1.96 11.16 -23.88
N ALA A 10 -0.82 11.03 -23.20
CA ALA A 10 0.40 10.44 -23.74
C ALA A 10 0.55 8.94 -23.48
N VAL A 11 -0.46 8.26 -22.91
CA VAL A 11 -0.35 6.86 -22.48
C VAL A 11 -1.00 5.91 -23.48
N ARG A 12 -0.32 4.82 -23.83
CA ARG A 12 -0.88 3.73 -24.63
C ARG A 12 -1.63 2.75 -23.72
N TRP A 13 -2.95 2.90 -23.62
CA TRP A 13 -3.81 2.09 -22.75
C TRP A 13 -3.60 0.57 -22.83
N PRO A 14 -3.44 -0.06 -24.02
CA PRO A 14 -3.21 -1.51 -24.09
C PRO A 14 -1.90 -1.93 -23.40
N ARG A 15 -0.85 -1.11 -23.54
CA ARG A 15 0.44 -1.35 -22.88
C ARG A 15 0.33 -1.18 -21.36
N LEU A 16 -0.43 -0.19 -20.92
CA LEU A 16 -0.70 0.03 -19.51
C LEU A 16 -1.44 -1.16 -18.90
N ALA A 17 -2.49 -1.66 -19.55
CA ALA A 17 -3.26 -2.81 -19.10
C ALA A 17 -2.39 -4.07 -18.95
N VAL A 18 -1.56 -4.38 -19.96
CA VAL A 18 -0.58 -5.47 -19.88
C VAL A 18 0.38 -5.26 -18.72
N GLY A 19 0.90 -4.04 -18.55
CA GLY A 19 1.80 -3.70 -17.46
C GLY A 19 1.18 -3.89 -16.08
N VAL A 20 -0.08 -3.51 -15.90
CA VAL A 20 -0.84 -3.72 -14.65
C VAL A 20 -0.96 -5.21 -14.35
N CYS A 21 -1.40 -6.03 -15.31
CA CYS A 21 -1.57 -7.47 -15.14
C CYS A 21 -0.24 -8.17 -14.81
N LEU A 22 0.82 -7.88 -15.57
CA LEU A 22 2.14 -8.47 -15.35
C LEU A 22 2.76 -8.04 -14.02
N THR A 23 2.59 -6.77 -13.65
CA THR A 23 3.07 -6.26 -12.35
C THR A 23 2.38 -6.99 -11.20
N GLY A 24 1.05 -7.12 -11.25
CA GLY A 24 0.28 -7.82 -10.22
C GLY A 24 0.68 -9.29 -10.11
N ALA A 25 0.78 -9.99 -11.25
CA ALA A 25 1.19 -11.39 -11.30
C ALA A 25 2.61 -11.59 -10.75
N LEU A 26 3.60 -10.87 -11.26
CA LEU A 26 5.00 -11.05 -10.86
C LEU A 26 5.25 -10.66 -9.39
N ALA A 27 4.66 -9.55 -8.92
CA ALA A 27 4.81 -9.13 -7.52
C ALA A 27 4.21 -10.16 -6.55
N LEU A 28 3.05 -10.75 -6.89
CA LEU A 28 2.45 -11.80 -6.06
C LEU A 28 3.22 -13.11 -6.11
N SER A 29 3.76 -13.48 -7.29
CA SER A 29 4.53 -14.73 -7.44
C SER A 29 5.73 -14.79 -6.51
N ILE A 30 6.40 -13.65 -6.24
CA ILE A 30 7.48 -13.57 -5.25
C ILE A 30 6.97 -13.97 -3.86
N HIS A 31 5.81 -13.43 -3.46
CA HIS A 31 5.20 -13.75 -2.17
C HIS A 31 4.73 -15.21 -2.10
N ILE A 32 4.11 -15.73 -3.15
CA ILE A 32 3.64 -17.11 -3.18
C ILE A 32 4.79 -18.10 -3.14
N ALA A 33 5.84 -17.90 -3.96
CA ALA A 33 6.99 -18.80 -4.01
C ALA A 33 7.67 -18.90 -2.64
N MET A 34 7.85 -17.78 -1.94
CA MET A 34 8.49 -17.79 -0.62
C MET A 34 7.58 -18.40 0.47
N VAL A 35 6.26 -18.17 0.46
CA VAL A 35 5.36 -18.81 1.43
C VAL A 35 5.21 -20.31 1.17
N GLN A 36 4.96 -20.72 -0.07
CA GLN A 36 4.66 -22.11 -0.39
C GLN A 36 5.89 -23.01 -0.46
N TRP A 37 7.04 -22.50 -0.92
CA TRP A 37 8.23 -23.34 -1.12
C TRP A 37 9.24 -23.22 0.02
N LEU A 38 9.30 -22.07 0.71
CA LEU A 38 10.26 -21.85 1.80
C LEU A 38 9.63 -21.95 3.19
N ASN A 39 8.30 -22.17 3.30
CA ASN A 39 7.56 -22.27 4.57
C ASN A 39 7.85 -21.13 5.55
N ILE A 40 8.12 -19.93 5.03
CA ILE A 40 8.43 -18.77 5.87
C ILE A 40 7.11 -18.22 6.43
N THR A 41 6.86 -18.45 7.72
CA THR A 41 5.71 -17.89 8.43
C THR A 41 5.97 -16.45 8.87
N ASN A 42 4.89 -15.68 9.02
CA ASN A 42 4.99 -14.30 9.51
C ASN A 42 5.35 -14.30 11.00
N PRO A 43 6.36 -13.52 11.43
CA PRO A 43 6.67 -13.37 12.84
C PRO A 43 5.57 -12.62 13.59
N THR A 44 5.46 -12.88 14.89
CA THR A 44 4.77 -11.98 15.83
C THR A 44 5.73 -10.88 16.28
N PHE A 45 5.20 -9.66 16.48
CA PHE A 45 6.00 -8.49 16.85
C PHE A 45 5.47 -7.90 18.15
N ASP A 46 6.36 -7.75 19.13
CA ASP A 46 6.01 -7.19 20.45
C ASP A 46 6.54 -5.76 20.63
N SER A 47 7.25 -5.20 19.65
CA SER A 47 7.87 -3.87 19.75
C SER A 47 7.13 -2.82 18.92
N VAL A 48 6.82 -1.69 19.58
CA VAL A 48 6.20 -0.50 18.99
C VAL A 48 7.21 0.31 18.13
N PHE A 49 8.51 0.15 18.38
CA PHE A 49 9.54 0.99 17.74
C PHE A 49 9.63 0.81 16.21
N PRO A 50 9.69 -0.42 15.66
CA PRO A 50 9.64 -0.61 14.21
C PRO A 50 8.36 -0.10 13.57
N GLU A 51 7.23 -0.20 14.28
CA GLU A 51 5.94 0.33 13.80
C GLU A 51 5.97 1.86 13.71
N LEU A 52 6.49 2.53 14.74
CA LEU A 52 6.66 3.98 14.77
C LEU A 52 7.56 4.49 13.65
N LEU A 53 8.71 3.86 13.45
CA LEU A 53 9.65 4.29 12.42
C LEU A 53 9.09 4.09 11.00
N ASN A 54 8.42 2.95 10.74
CA ASN A 54 7.72 2.74 9.48
C ASN A 54 6.53 3.70 9.29
N ALA A 55 5.80 4.02 10.35
CA ALA A 55 4.74 5.03 10.31
C ALA A 55 5.30 6.41 9.99
N ALA A 56 6.44 6.82 10.57
CA ALA A 56 7.09 8.08 10.27
C ALA A 56 7.50 8.19 8.80
N VAL A 57 8.16 7.16 8.27
CA VAL A 57 8.56 7.08 6.87
C VAL A 57 7.35 7.12 5.93
N MET A 58 6.32 6.33 6.22
CA MET A 58 5.07 6.32 5.46
C MET A 58 4.39 7.69 5.48
N THR A 59 4.32 8.37 6.63
CA THR A 59 3.71 9.70 6.73
C THR A 59 4.50 10.76 5.96
N CYS A 60 5.84 10.74 6.02
CA CYS A 60 6.66 11.64 5.20
C CYS A 60 6.42 11.42 3.70
N ALA A 61 6.34 10.16 3.26
CA ALA A 61 6.00 9.81 1.88
C ALA A 61 4.57 10.26 1.51
N ALA A 62 3.61 10.12 2.41
CA ALA A 62 2.23 10.56 2.22
C ALA A 62 2.12 12.09 2.13
N ILE A 63 2.89 12.85 2.92
CA ILE A 63 2.96 14.32 2.84
C ILE A 63 3.45 14.74 1.47
N TRP A 64 4.52 14.09 0.97
CA TRP A 64 5.04 14.37 -0.36
C TRP A 64 4.02 14.04 -1.46
N LEU A 65 3.38 12.87 -1.39
CA LEU A 65 2.32 12.47 -2.32
C LEU A 65 1.12 13.42 -2.29
N TYR A 66 0.72 13.91 -1.11
CA TYR A 66 -0.32 14.92 -0.96
C TYR A 66 0.08 16.25 -1.62
N GLY A 67 1.35 16.66 -1.49
CA GLY A 67 1.89 17.80 -2.22
C GLY A 67 1.76 17.63 -3.74
N CYS A 68 2.05 16.44 -4.29
CA CYS A 68 1.82 16.14 -5.70
C CYS A 68 0.33 16.25 -6.08
N LEU A 69 -0.59 15.78 -5.23
CA LEU A 69 -2.03 15.92 -5.43
C LEU A 69 -2.48 17.39 -5.42
N GLN A 70 -1.89 18.23 -4.58
CA GLN A 70 -2.18 19.66 -4.53
C GLN A 70 -1.76 20.40 -5.81
N ALA A 71 -0.68 19.94 -6.45
CA ALA A 71 -0.17 20.51 -7.70
C ALA A 71 -1.00 20.10 -8.93
N GLN A 72 -1.94 19.15 -8.81
CA GLN A 72 -2.75 18.70 -9.95
C GLN A 72 -3.89 19.69 -10.25
N PRO A 73 -3.98 20.25 -11.48
CA PRO A 73 -4.98 21.26 -11.83
C PRO A 73 -6.42 20.73 -11.82
N GLY A 74 -6.60 19.42 -12.04
CA GLY A 74 -7.91 18.76 -12.04
C GLY A 74 -8.47 18.44 -10.65
N ILE A 75 -7.68 18.55 -9.58
CA ILE A 75 -8.08 18.16 -8.23
C ILE A 75 -8.13 19.40 -7.33
N ARG A 76 -9.28 20.09 -7.32
CA ARG A 76 -9.44 21.38 -6.61
C ARG A 76 -9.87 21.23 -5.15
N SER A 77 -10.74 20.28 -4.85
CA SER A 77 -11.29 20.11 -3.49
C SER A 77 -10.30 19.45 -2.54
N GLY A 78 -10.14 20.03 -1.34
CA GLY A 78 -9.34 19.43 -0.26
C GLY A 78 -9.84 18.06 0.17
N ALA A 79 -11.17 17.88 0.24
CA ALA A 79 -11.81 16.60 0.55
C ALA A 79 -11.49 15.54 -0.51
N MET A 80 -11.50 15.91 -1.80
CA MET A 80 -11.12 15.00 -2.88
C MET A 80 -9.65 14.57 -2.78
N ARG A 81 -8.74 15.48 -2.41
CA ARG A 81 -7.32 15.15 -2.20
C ARG A 81 -7.13 14.18 -1.04
N ILE A 82 -7.84 14.41 0.07
CA ILE A 82 -7.82 13.51 1.24
C ILE A 82 -8.36 12.14 0.85
N PHE A 83 -9.49 12.10 0.14
CA PHE A 83 -10.10 10.86 -0.33
C PHE A 83 -9.18 10.08 -1.26
N LEU A 84 -8.54 10.75 -2.24
CA LEU A 84 -7.59 10.11 -3.14
C LEU A 84 -6.36 9.59 -2.39
N LEU A 85 -5.82 10.34 -1.45
CA LEU A 85 -4.71 9.87 -0.62
C LEU A 85 -5.12 8.65 0.22
N PHE A 86 -6.30 8.69 0.85
CA PHE A 86 -6.88 7.55 1.57
C PHE A 86 -7.00 6.33 0.66
N ALA A 87 -7.64 6.48 -0.51
CA ALA A 87 -7.84 5.40 -1.45
C ALA A 87 -6.51 4.80 -1.92
N LEU A 88 -5.50 5.64 -2.22
CA LEU A 88 -4.17 5.16 -2.59
C LEU A 88 -3.50 4.40 -1.44
N LEU A 89 -3.51 4.93 -0.22
CA LEU A 89 -2.92 4.27 0.95
C LEU A 89 -3.63 2.93 1.25
N ALA A 90 -4.96 2.92 1.26
CA ALA A 90 -5.76 1.74 1.55
C ALA A 90 -5.58 0.65 0.48
N CYS A 91 -5.69 1.01 -0.80
CA CYS A 91 -5.56 0.06 -1.90
C CYS A 91 -4.12 -0.44 -2.07
N LEU A 92 -3.12 0.42 -1.90
CA LEU A 92 -1.72 0.01 -1.98
C LEU A 92 -1.35 -0.97 -0.85
N ASN A 93 -1.98 -0.83 0.32
CA ASN A 93 -1.84 -1.76 1.44
C ASN A 93 -2.81 -2.96 1.39
N GLY A 94 -3.58 -3.11 0.30
CA GLY A 94 -4.42 -4.28 0.05
C GLY A 94 -5.62 -4.39 1.01
N THR A 95 -6.24 -3.26 1.37
CA THR A 95 -7.35 -3.23 2.33
C THR A 95 -8.58 -3.97 1.78
N VAL A 96 -8.95 -3.75 0.50
CA VAL A 96 -10.09 -4.43 -0.13
C VAL A 96 -9.76 -5.90 -0.38
N ARG A 97 -8.52 -6.20 -0.82
CA ARG A 97 -8.00 -7.56 -0.95
C ARG A 97 -8.11 -8.32 0.37
N ASN A 98 -7.72 -7.70 1.49
CA ASN A 98 -7.80 -8.33 2.80
C ASN A 98 -9.25 -8.65 3.18
N ALA A 99 -10.17 -7.70 3.00
CA ALA A 99 -11.59 -7.91 3.22
C ALA A 99 -12.16 -9.05 2.36
N PHE A 100 -11.85 -9.02 1.07
CA PHE A 100 -12.29 -10.05 0.13
C PHE A 100 -11.75 -11.42 0.53
N MET A 101 -10.44 -11.55 0.77
CA MET A 101 -9.82 -12.83 1.14
C MET A 101 -10.34 -13.33 2.49
N THR A 102 -10.59 -12.45 3.46
CA THR A 102 -11.20 -12.82 4.75
C THR A 102 -12.59 -13.39 4.54
N GLY A 103 -13.43 -12.72 3.75
CA GLY A 103 -14.77 -13.19 3.45
C GLY A 103 -14.78 -14.46 2.58
N TYR A 104 -13.89 -14.56 1.61
CA TYR A 104 -13.71 -15.73 0.76
C TYR A 104 -13.31 -16.96 1.58
N CYS A 105 -12.36 -16.80 2.51
CA CYS A 105 -11.84 -17.89 3.36
C CYS A 105 -12.74 -18.25 4.54
N SER A 106 -13.78 -17.47 4.83
CA SER A 106 -14.68 -17.71 5.96
C SER A 106 -15.66 -18.85 5.68
N THR A 107 -15.88 -19.70 6.69
CA THR A 107 -16.80 -20.85 6.65
C THR A 107 -18.23 -20.49 7.04
N THR A 108 -18.46 -19.31 7.62
CA THR A 108 -19.78 -18.85 8.06
C THR A 108 -20.61 -18.31 6.89
N THR A 109 -21.30 -19.21 6.19
CA THR A 109 -22.00 -18.96 4.90
C THR A 109 -22.84 -17.68 4.83
N PRO A 110 -23.72 -17.33 5.81
CA PRO A 110 -24.55 -16.13 5.69
C PRO A 110 -23.83 -14.83 6.02
N LEU A 111 -22.76 -14.87 6.82
CA LEU A 111 -22.08 -13.69 7.36
C LEU A 111 -20.66 -13.49 6.81
N ARG A 112 -20.20 -14.35 5.90
CA ARG A 112 -18.81 -14.34 5.39
C ARG A 112 -18.38 -12.97 4.87
N TRP A 113 -19.23 -12.30 4.08
CA TRP A 113 -18.93 -11.01 3.48
C TRP A 113 -19.03 -9.85 4.49
N PHE A 114 -19.89 -10.00 5.50
CA PHE A 114 -19.95 -9.06 6.61
C PHE A 114 -18.64 -9.09 7.42
N PHE A 115 -18.14 -10.28 7.76
CA PHE A 115 -16.83 -10.41 8.41
C PHE A 115 -15.67 -9.96 7.53
N GLY A 116 -15.76 -10.20 6.21
CA GLY A 116 -14.83 -9.62 5.24
C GLY A 116 -14.82 -8.10 5.30
N ALA A 117 -15.99 -7.45 5.24
CA ALA A 117 -16.08 -5.99 5.35
C ALA A 117 -15.57 -5.48 6.70
N LEU A 118 -15.88 -6.19 7.80
CA LEU A 118 -15.43 -5.85 9.14
C LEU A 118 -13.89 -5.90 9.25
N SER A 119 -13.22 -6.85 8.60
CA SER A 119 -11.76 -6.93 8.60
C SER A 119 -11.06 -5.79 7.84
N ALA A 120 -11.79 -5.05 6.99
CA ALA A 120 -11.29 -3.82 6.39
C ALA A 120 -11.48 -2.58 7.27
N VAL A 121 -12.36 -2.60 8.28
CA VAL A 121 -12.68 -1.40 9.08
C VAL A 121 -11.45 -0.84 9.77
N ARG A 122 -10.65 -1.70 10.42
CA ARG A 122 -9.44 -1.26 11.11
C ARG A 122 -8.40 -0.64 10.16
N PRO A 123 -7.92 -1.33 9.12
CA PRO A 123 -6.97 -0.74 8.19
C PRO A 123 -7.54 0.49 7.47
N ALA A 124 -8.83 0.48 7.09
CA ALA A 124 -9.46 1.63 6.45
C ALA A 124 -9.50 2.86 7.38
N ALA A 125 -9.92 2.69 8.64
CA ALA A 125 -9.92 3.77 9.62
C ALA A 125 -8.51 4.32 9.87
N TYR A 126 -7.51 3.44 9.97
CA TYR A 126 -6.11 3.83 10.10
C TYR A 126 -5.65 4.69 8.91
N PHE A 127 -5.90 4.25 7.67
CA PHE A 127 -5.47 4.99 6.48
C PHE A 127 -6.30 6.27 6.24
N ALA A 128 -7.58 6.30 6.64
CA ALA A 128 -8.40 7.49 6.60
C ALA A 128 -7.86 8.56 7.55
N ALA A 129 -7.53 8.17 8.79
CA ALA A 129 -6.87 9.04 9.76
C ALA A 129 -5.51 9.51 9.25
N ALA A 130 -4.68 8.61 8.70
CA ALA A 130 -3.39 8.96 8.14
C ALA A 130 -3.51 10.00 7.01
N ALA A 131 -4.48 9.85 6.10
CA ALA A 131 -4.72 10.79 5.02
C ALA A 131 -5.18 12.17 5.53
N ALA A 132 -6.12 12.20 6.48
CA ALA A 132 -6.65 13.44 7.06
C ALA A 132 -5.57 14.20 7.84
N LEU A 133 -4.83 13.51 8.71
CA LEU A 133 -3.75 14.10 9.50
C LEU A 133 -2.60 14.60 8.60
N THR A 134 -2.26 13.85 7.55
CA THR A 134 -1.26 14.26 6.55
C THR A 134 -1.68 15.53 5.81
N ALA A 135 -2.97 15.66 5.46
CA ALA A 135 -3.49 16.88 4.86
C ALA A 135 -3.36 18.10 5.80
N GLY A 136 -3.61 17.90 7.11
CA GLY A 136 -3.35 18.90 8.14
C GLY A 136 -1.86 19.29 8.23
N ALA A 137 -0.96 18.29 8.25
CA ALA A 137 0.48 18.51 8.28
C ALA A 137 1.02 19.28 7.05
N CYS A 138 0.35 19.19 5.91
CA CYS A 138 0.73 19.95 4.71
C CYS A 138 0.47 21.47 4.81
N GLN A 139 -0.32 21.93 5.79
CA GLN A 139 -0.61 23.36 5.98
C GLN A 139 0.62 24.15 6.48
N PHE A 140 1.58 23.49 7.14
CA PHE A 140 2.82 24.14 7.57
C PHE A 140 3.64 24.56 6.35
N ARG A 141 4.09 25.83 6.31
CA ARG A 141 4.92 26.34 5.21
C ARG A 141 6.39 25.88 5.26
N PRO A 142 7.09 25.92 6.42
CA PRO A 142 8.49 25.53 6.48
C PRO A 142 8.65 24.02 6.24
N TYR A 143 9.67 23.64 5.47
CA TYR A 143 9.98 22.23 5.22
C TYR A 143 10.24 21.45 6.53
N TRP A 144 11.02 22.03 7.44
CA TRP A 144 11.30 21.43 8.75
C TRP A 144 10.04 21.24 9.61
N ALA A 145 9.11 22.20 9.55
CA ALA A 145 7.84 22.09 10.27
C ALA A 145 6.95 20.97 9.68
N ARG A 146 6.98 20.76 8.36
CA ARG A 146 6.30 19.61 7.73
C ARG A 146 6.91 18.28 8.14
N LEU A 147 8.23 18.19 8.24
CA LEU A 147 8.91 16.98 8.73
C LEU A 147 8.54 16.69 10.19
N ALA A 148 8.61 17.71 11.06
CA ALA A 148 8.19 17.58 12.45
C ALA A 148 6.72 17.19 12.59
N ALA A 149 5.84 17.79 11.77
CA ALA A 149 4.44 17.39 11.69
C ALA A 149 4.26 15.95 11.21
N GLY A 150 5.06 15.47 10.25
CA GLY A 150 5.06 14.08 9.82
C GLY A 150 5.40 13.10 10.95
N VAL A 151 6.40 13.44 11.78
CA VAL A 151 6.74 12.67 12.98
C VAL A 151 5.61 12.72 14.01
N ALA A 152 5.03 13.89 14.27
CA ALA A 152 3.89 14.04 15.18
C ALA A 152 2.67 13.23 14.73
N VAL A 153 2.36 13.22 13.43
CA VAL A 153 1.30 12.40 12.85
C VAL A 153 1.62 10.92 12.99
N ALA A 154 2.86 10.48 12.80
CA ALA A 154 3.24 9.10 13.03
C ALA A 154 3.08 8.68 14.51
N LEU A 155 3.45 9.55 15.45
CA LEU A 155 3.20 9.34 16.88
C LEU A 155 1.69 9.21 17.16
N MET A 156 0.86 10.12 16.62
CA MET A 156 -0.60 10.02 16.75
C MET A 156 -1.15 8.72 16.15
N LEU A 157 -0.65 8.31 14.98
CA LEU A 157 -1.10 7.08 14.33
C LEU A 157 -0.78 5.84 15.16
N VAL A 158 0.39 5.77 15.79
CA VAL A 158 0.83 4.60 16.56
C VAL A 158 0.30 4.59 17.98
N PHE A 159 0.24 5.73 18.67
CA PHE A 159 -0.13 5.78 20.09
C PHE A 159 -1.60 6.13 20.33
N VAL A 160 -2.31 6.71 19.35
CA VAL A 160 -3.71 7.13 19.51
C VAL A 160 -4.62 6.37 18.55
N VAL A 161 -4.35 6.44 17.25
CA VAL A 161 -5.23 5.86 16.23
C VAL A 161 -5.18 4.32 16.25
N SER A 162 -4.00 3.71 16.20
CA SER A 162 -3.86 2.24 16.19
C SER A 162 -4.50 1.59 17.43
N PRO A 163 -4.24 2.05 18.68
CA PRO A 163 -4.87 1.50 19.86
C PRO A 163 -6.38 1.77 19.91
N GLY A 164 -6.81 2.99 19.54
CA GLY A 164 -8.23 3.36 19.52
C GLY A 164 -9.04 2.51 18.53
N VAL A 165 -8.54 2.33 17.31
CA VAL A 165 -9.18 1.49 16.31
C VAL A 165 -9.16 0.01 16.73
N SER A 166 -8.07 -0.46 17.35
CA SER A 166 -7.99 -1.82 17.89
C SER A 166 -8.93 -2.06 19.08
N MET A 167 -9.18 -1.04 19.90
CA MET A 167 -10.16 -1.10 20.98
C MET A 167 -11.59 -1.18 20.41
N MET A 168 -11.91 -0.34 19.43
CA MET A 168 -13.20 -0.37 18.74
C MET A 168 -13.44 -1.72 18.05
N GLU A 169 -12.43 -2.24 17.35
CA GLU A 169 -12.47 -3.56 16.72
C GLU A 169 -12.74 -4.67 17.75
N ARG A 170 -12.01 -4.68 18.87
CA ARG A 170 -12.23 -5.63 19.98
C ARG A 170 -13.64 -5.51 20.57
N ALA A 171 -14.15 -4.29 20.74
CA ALA A 171 -15.50 -4.07 21.25
C ALA A 171 -16.56 -4.62 20.30
N ILE A 172 -16.40 -4.42 18.99
CA ILE A 172 -17.31 -5.00 17.97
C ILE A 172 -17.23 -6.53 17.99
N TYR A 173 -16.02 -7.10 18.02
CA TYR A 173 -15.86 -8.56 18.05
C TYR A 173 -16.36 -9.20 19.34
N ALA A 174 -16.28 -8.51 20.48
CA ALA A 174 -16.84 -8.99 21.74
C ALA A 174 -18.37 -9.14 21.67
N GLN A 175 -19.06 -8.29 20.91
CA GLN A 175 -20.51 -8.40 20.70
C GLN A 175 -20.89 -9.47 19.67
N LEU A 176 -19.91 -9.94 18.89
CA LEU A 176 -20.12 -10.89 17.79
C LEU A 176 -19.40 -12.23 18.04
N SER A 177 -18.93 -12.49 19.26
CA SER A 177 -18.07 -13.63 19.59
C SER A 177 -18.63 -14.96 19.10
N ASP A 178 -19.95 -15.12 19.25
CA ASP A 178 -20.66 -16.36 18.98
C ASP A 178 -20.90 -16.57 17.47
N LEU A 179 -20.75 -15.50 16.68
CA LEU A 179 -20.94 -15.51 15.22
C LEU A 179 -19.60 -15.62 14.47
N LEU A 180 -18.48 -15.45 15.17
CA LEU A 180 -17.16 -15.44 14.54
C LEU A 180 -16.81 -16.81 13.93
N PRO A 181 -16.20 -16.85 12.74
CA PRO A 181 -15.76 -18.11 12.15
C PRO A 181 -14.71 -18.77 13.03
N SER A 182 -14.96 -20.00 13.49
CA SER A 182 -14.01 -20.77 14.31
C SER A 182 -12.81 -21.29 13.50
N ALA A 183 -12.96 -21.41 12.17
CA ALA A 183 -11.89 -21.74 11.24
C ALA A 183 -12.20 -21.25 9.83
N GLY A 184 -11.16 -20.88 9.08
CA GLY A 184 -11.23 -20.70 7.64
C GLY A 184 -10.96 -22.01 6.88
N TRP A 185 -11.51 -22.14 5.67
CA TRP A 185 -11.20 -23.28 4.79
C TRP A 185 -9.87 -23.11 4.05
N CYS A 186 -9.35 -21.88 3.99
CA CYS A 186 -8.04 -21.58 3.42
C CYS A 186 -6.92 -22.07 4.36
N LYS A 187 -6.44 -23.29 4.13
CA LYS A 187 -5.31 -23.90 4.84
C LYS A 187 -4.10 -24.03 3.91
N GLN A 188 -2.90 -23.98 4.48
CA GLN A 188 -1.66 -24.25 3.75
C GLN A 188 -1.46 -25.78 3.60
N PRO A 189 -0.91 -26.26 2.47
CA PRO A 189 -0.59 -25.51 1.25
C PRO A 189 -1.86 -25.04 0.51
N TYR A 190 -1.85 -23.81 0.02
CA TYR A 190 -3.04 -23.24 -0.65
C TYR A 190 -3.31 -23.93 -1.99
N GLY A 191 -4.55 -24.38 -2.19
CA GLY A 191 -5.02 -24.92 -3.46
C GLY A 191 -5.14 -23.84 -4.56
N VAL A 192 -5.31 -24.30 -5.80
CA VAL A 192 -5.37 -23.43 -7.01
C VAL A 192 -6.47 -22.38 -6.88
N ASP A 193 -7.63 -22.72 -6.31
CA ASP A 193 -8.76 -21.80 -6.14
C ASP A 193 -8.40 -20.56 -5.29
N ILE A 194 -7.70 -20.80 -4.17
CA ILE A 194 -7.24 -19.73 -3.26
C ILE A 194 -6.16 -18.89 -3.95
N MET A 195 -5.26 -19.53 -4.70
CA MET A 195 -4.23 -18.84 -5.45
C MET A 195 -4.84 -17.93 -6.52
N MET A 196 -5.81 -18.42 -7.29
CA MET A 196 -6.52 -17.61 -8.29
C MET A 196 -7.19 -16.39 -7.67
N ALA A 197 -7.89 -16.55 -6.54
CA ALA A 197 -8.48 -15.44 -5.81
C ALA A 197 -7.42 -14.44 -5.30
N ALA A 198 -6.28 -14.93 -4.82
CA ALA A 198 -5.17 -14.08 -4.39
C ALA A 198 -4.55 -13.29 -5.55
N TYR A 199 -4.39 -13.90 -6.73
CA TYR A 199 -3.92 -13.22 -7.95
C TYR A 199 -4.91 -12.16 -8.41
N ALA A 200 -6.20 -12.50 -8.48
CA ALA A 200 -7.26 -11.58 -8.91
C ALA A 200 -7.33 -10.36 -7.99
N THR A 201 -7.27 -10.54 -6.67
CA THR A 201 -7.32 -9.43 -5.70
C THR A 201 -6.03 -8.60 -5.66
N THR A 202 -4.90 -9.13 -6.12
CA THR A 202 -3.64 -8.35 -6.20
C THR A 202 -3.67 -7.28 -7.30
N ILE A 203 -4.70 -7.29 -8.15
CA ILE A 203 -4.94 -6.19 -9.08
C ILE A 203 -5.17 -4.85 -8.35
N GLU A 204 -5.72 -4.87 -7.14
CA GLU A 204 -5.98 -3.66 -6.33
C GLU A 204 -4.67 -2.89 -6.03
N PRO A 205 -3.66 -3.46 -5.34
CA PRO A 205 -2.41 -2.74 -5.08
C PRO A 205 -1.63 -2.43 -6.37
N ALA A 206 -1.78 -3.23 -7.43
CA ALA A 206 -1.21 -2.91 -8.74
C ALA A 206 -1.83 -1.64 -9.33
N LEU A 207 -3.16 -1.56 -9.41
CA LEU A 207 -3.86 -0.36 -9.87
C LEU A 207 -3.55 0.85 -9.01
N ALA A 208 -3.48 0.70 -7.68
CA ALA A 208 -3.08 1.78 -6.78
C ALA A 208 -1.64 2.27 -7.05
N SER A 209 -0.70 1.36 -7.31
CA SER A 209 0.67 1.71 -7.69
C SER A 209 0.70 2.48 -9.01
N PHE A 210 -0.07 2.06 -10.03
CA PHE A 210 -0.17 2.76 -11.31
C PHE A 210 -0.88 4.11 -11.21
N ALA A 211 -1.88 4.25 -10.33
CA ALA A 211 -2.49 5.53 -10.03
C ALA A 211 -1.48 6.46 -9.32
N CYS A 212 -0.70 5.93 -8.38
CA CYS A 212 0.35 6.66 -7.70
C CYS A 212 1.40 7.18 -8.71
N ILE A 213 1.93 6.32 -9.58
CA ILE A 213 2.94 6.76 -10.57
C ILE A 213 2.40 7.83 -11.51
N ALA A 214 1.13 7.73 -11.94
CA ALA A 214 0.52 8.72 -12.81
C ALA A 214 0.52 10.13 -12.19
N LEU A 215 0.32 10.21 -10.87
CA LEU A 215 0.28 11.46 -10.12
C LEU A 215 1.69 12.04 -9.86
N VAL A 216 2.65 11.17 -9.57
CA VAL A 216 3.97 11.60 -9.08
C VAL A 216 5.05 11.68 -10.16
N TRP A 217 4.89 10.99 -11.29
CA TRP A 217 5.97 10.83 -12.29
C TRP A 217 6.59 12.16 -12.76
N ARG A 218 5.74 13.17 -13.02
CA ARG A 218 6.20 14.50 -13.47
C ARG A 218 6.92 15.30 -12.39
N HIS A 219 6.75 14.93 -11.12
CA HIS A 219 7.34 15.59 -9.96
C HIS A 219 8.63 14.91 -9.49
N LEU A 220 8.98 13.74 -10.04
CA LEU A 220 10.20 13.03 -9.68
C LEU A 220 11.42 13.66 -10.37
N PRO A 221 12.42 14.15 -9.63
CA PRO A 221 13.60 14.76 -10.22
C PRO A 221 14.55 13.71 -10.81
N GLY A 222 15.41 14.16 -11.73
CA GLY A 222 16.59 13.40 -12.20
C GLY A 222 16.38 12.57 -13.46
N ARG A 223 17.37 11.72 -13.74
CA ARG A 223 17.41 10.81 -14.90
C ARG A 223 16.38 9.68 -14.74
N PRO A 224 15.96 9.02 -15.83
CA PRO A 224 14.95 7.95 -15.80
C PRO A 224 15.23 6.83 -14.78
N LEU A 225 16.49 6.46 -14.57
CA LEU A 225 16.86 5.46 -13.56
C LEU A 225 16.66 5.98 -12.13
N ALA A 226 17.02 7.24 -11.87
CA ALA A 226 16.80 7.89 -10.57
C ALA A 226 15.30 8.03 -10.27
N GLN A 227 14.48 8.42 -11.26
CA GLN A 227 13.03 8.46 -11.10
C GLN A 227 12.45 7.09 -10.75
N THR A 228 12.90 6.04 -11.43
CA THR A 228 12.49 4.67 -11.11
C THR A 228 12.88 4.29 -9.68
N ALA A 229 14.12 4.56 -9.25
CA ALA A 229 14.57 4.26 -7.89
C ALA A 229 13.79 5.04 -6.83
N LEU A 230 13.57 6.34 -7.03
CA LEU A 230 12.78 7.18 -6.13
C LEU A 230 11.33 6.69 -6.02
N PHE A 231 10.73 6.25 -7.13
CA PHE A 231 9.39 5.68 -7.11
C PHE A 231 9.33 4.34 -6.35
N VAL A 232 10.33 3.48 -6.51
CA VAL A 232 10.45 2.24 -5.71
C VAL A 232 10.52 2.56 -4.23
N VAL A 233 11.38 3.50 -3.84
CA VAL A 233 11.51 3.96 -2.44
C VAL A 233 10.19 4.52 -1.92
N LEU A 234 9.46 5.30 -2.75
CA LEU A 234 8.14 5.82 -2.40
C LEU A 234 7.13 4.69 -2.14
N ILE A 235 7.04 3.68 -3.01
CA ILE A 235 6.12 2.55 -2.82
C ILE A 235 6.49 1.74 -1.57
N LEU A 236 7.77 1.50 -1.34
CA LEU A 236 8.25 0.84 -0.13
C LEU A 236 7.89 1.63 1.13
N ALA A 237 8.03 2.96 1.10
CA ALA A 237 7.66 3.84 2.21
C ALA A 237 6.14 3.81 2.47
N LEU A 238 5.32 3.98 1.43
CA LEU A 238 3.85 4.01 1.54
C LEU A 238 3.27 2.66 1.98
N LYS A 239 3.95 1.54 1.67
CA LYS A 239 3.57 0.18 2.13
C LYS A 239 4.17 -0.19 3.48
N LYS A 240 4.90 0.70 4.16
CA LYS A 240 5.62 0.42 5.42
C LYS A 240 6.63 -0.74 5.31
N GLN A 241 7.23 -0.93 4.12
CA GLN A 241 8.18 -2.01 3.84
C GLN A 241 9.62 -1.52 3.65
N LEU A 242 9.88 -0.21 3.63
CA LEU A 242 11.22 0.32 3.37
C LEU A 242 12.26 -0.15 4.41
N LEU A 243 11.87 -0.12 5.69
CA LEU A 243 12.76 -0.45 6.80
C LEU A 243 12.37 -1.76 7.48
N SER A 244 11.27 -2.40 7.04
CA SER A 244 10.72 -3.56 7.73
C SER A 244 11.72 -4.73 7.76
N SER A 245 12.35 -5.02 6.62
CA SER A 245 13.38 -6.07 6.50
C SER A 245 14.59 -5.85 7.39
N PHE A 246 14.95 -4.60 7.70
CA PHE A 246 16.15 -4.29 8.47
C PHE A 246 15.87 -4.15 9.96
N LEU A 247 14.68 -3.72 10.35
CA LEU A 247 14.35 -3.44 11.74
C LEU A 247 13.73 -4.65 12.42
N TYR A 248 12.67 -5.22 11.84
CA TYR A 248 11.87 -6.23 12.51
C TYR A 248 12.64 -7.49 12.94
N PRO A 249 13.65 -8.01 12.20
CA PRO A 249 14.35 -9.23 12.62
C PRO A 249 15.03 -9.13 13.99
N PHE A 250 15.35 -7.93 14.46
CA PHE A 250 15.97 -7.71 15.77
C PHE A 250 14.95 -7.60 16.92
N PHE A 251 13.67 -7.45 16.60
CA PHE A 251 12.58 -7.26 17.59
C PHE A 251 11.57 -8.42 17.60
N THR A 252 11.86 -9.52 16.90
CA THR A 252 11.03 -10.73 16.90
C THR A 252 11.53 -11.76 17.90
N ALA A 253 10.62 -12.45 18.59
CA ALA A 253 10.96 -13.54 19.52
C ALA A 253 11.48 -14.83 18.84
N GLY A 254 11.61 -14.86 17.51
CA GLY A 254 12.02 -16.04 16.72
C GLY A 254 13.41 -15.92 16.08
N PRO A 255 13.83 -16.92 15.28
CA PRO A 255 15.11 -16.90 14.58
C PRO A 255 15.23 -15.71 13.64
N VAL A 256 16.28 -14.90 13.81
CA VAL A 256 16.53 -13.66 13.05
C VAL A 256 16.49 -13.91 11.53
N LEU A 257 17.06 -15.01 11.06
CA LEU A 257 17.07 -15.36 9.64
C LEU A 257 15.66 -15.59 9.09
N MET A 258 14.77 -16.20 9.87
CA MET A 258 13.39 -16.46 9.46
C MET A 258 12.57 -15.16 9.42
N ALA A 259 12.76 -14.28 10.40
CA ALA A 259 12.16 -12.96 10.41
C ALA A 259 12.67 -12.08 9.25
N LEU A 260 13.98 -12.13 8.97
CA LEU A 260 14.59 -11.45 7.84
C LEU A 260 14.06 -11.98 6.51
N ALA A 261 13.92 -13.30 6.36
CA ALA A 261 13.37 -13.89 5.15
C ALA A 261 11.88 -13.52 4.96
N SER A 262 11.10 -13.49 6.04
CA SER A 262 9.67 -13.13 6.01
C SER A 262 9.46 -11.67 5.64
N MET A 263 10.16 -10.75 6.31
CA MET A 263 10.07 -9.33 6.01
C MET A 263 10.73 -8.98 4.67
N GLY A 264 11.81 -9.68 4.33
CA GLY A 264 12.50 -9.62 3.04
C GLY A 264 11.56 -9.95 1.89
N GLN A 265 10.73 -10.98 2.02
CA GLN A 265 9.72 -11.35 1.04
C GLN A 265 8.72 -10.21 0.77
N LEU A 266 8.16 -9.60 1.83
CA LEU A 266 7.20 -8.51 1.70
C LEU A 266 7.84 -7.27 1.07
N THR A 267 9.07 -6.98 1.46
CA THR A 267 9.87 -5.87 0.92
C THR A 267 10.22 -6.10 -0.55
N LEU A 268 10.63 -7.31 -0.91
CA LEU A 268 10.95 -7.69 -2.29
C LEU A 268 9.71 -7.62 -3.19
N ALA A 269 8.57 -8.13 -2.72
CA ALA A 269 7.30 -8.05 -3.45
C ALA A 269 6.85 -6.59 -3.64
N ALA A 270 6.96 -5.75 -2.61
CA ALA A 270 6.65 -4.33 -2.70
C ALA A 270 7.63 -3.55 -3.60
N GLY A 271 8.92 -3.89 -3.55
CA GLY A 271 9.95 -3.32 -4.41
C GLY A 271 9.74 -3.70 -5.87
N ALA A 272 9.44 -4.97 -6.15
CA ALA A 272 9.09 -5.46 -7.47
C ALA A 272 7.82 -4.77 -8.02
N LEU A 273 6.80 -4.60 -7.18
CA LEU A 273 5.60 -3.82 -7.51
C LEU A 273 5.97 -2.40 -7.96
N GLY A 274 6.76 -1.66 -7.19
CA GLY A 274 7.20 -0.32 -7.55
C GLY A 274 8.06 -0.28 -8.82
N LEU A 275 9.01 -1.21 -8.95
CA LEU A 275 9.95 -1.28 -10.07
C LEU A 275 9.22 -1.57 -11.38
N LEU A 276 8.40 -2.62 -11.40
CA LEU A 276 7.64 -3.03 -12.58
C LEU A 276 6.64 -1.94 -12.98
N THR A 277 5.93 -1.34 -12.02
CA THR A 277 5.07 -0.18 -12.31
C THR A 277 5.85 0.94 -13.00
N ALA A 278 7.04 1.30 -12.52
CA ALA A 278 7.87 2.34 -13.15
C ALA A 278 8.35 1.98 -14.55
N LEU A 279 8.78 0.75 -14.76
CA LEU A 279 9.23 0.28 -16.08
C LEU A 279 8.08 0.24 -17.09
N PHE A 280 6.93 -0.31 -16.70
CA PHE A 280 5.76 -0.38 -17.58
C PHE A 280 5.13 0.99 -17.83
N TRP A 281 5.13 1.89 -16.84
CA TRP A 281 4.70 3.27 -17.04
C TRP A 281 5.54 3.97 -18.11
N ARG A 282 6.87 3.83 -18.06
CA ARG A 282 7.78 4.36 -19.08
C ARG A 282 7.56 3.73 -20.46
N TRP A 283 7.32 2.42 -20.51
CA TRP A 283 7.02 1.72 -21.76
C TRP A 283 5.67 2.13 -22.39
N ALA A 284 4.69 2.45 -21.55
CA ALA A 284 3.37 2.90 -21.95
C ALA A 284 3.34 4.36 -22.42
N GLN A 285 4.29 5.20 -21.96
CA GLN A 285 4.44 6.57 -22.45
C GLN A 285 4.82 6.60 -23.93
N ARG A 286 4.09 7.39 -24.72
CA ARG A 286 4.49 7.77 -26.06
C ARG A 286 5.77 8.59 -25.93
N ARG A 287 6.88 8.12 -26.50
CA ARG A 287 8.00 9.03 -26.76
C ARG A 287 7.46 10.16 -27.65
N PRO A 288 7.76 11.44 -27.38
CA PRO A 288 7.56 12.44 -28.40
C PRO A 288 8.31 11.93 -29.64
N VAL A 289 7.59 11.74 -30.73
CA VAL A 289 8.23 11.60 -32.04
C VAL A 289 9.11 12.83 -32.12
N ALA A 290 10.42 12.66 -32.21
CA ALA A 290 11.32 13.77 -32.43
C ALA A 290 10.76 14.49 -33.66
N ALA A 291 10.18 15.67 -33.45
CA ALA A 291 9.77 16.51 -34.56
C ALA A 291 11.08 16.78 -35.30
N ASN A 292 11.15 16.22 -36.51
CA ASN A 292 12.28 16.17 -37.42
C ASN A 292 13.35 17.24 -37.15
N ALA A 293 14.55 16.78 -36.78
CA ALA A 293 15.76 17.50 -37.12
C ALA A 293 16.03 17.30 -38.62
#